data_AF-Q3T9A1-F1
#
_entry.id   AF-Q3T9A1-F1
#
_cell.length_a   1.000
_cell.length_b   1.000
_cell.length_c   1.000
_cell.angle_alpha   90.00
_cell.angle_beta   90.00
_cell.angle_gamma   90.00
#
_symmetry.space_group_name_H-M   'P 1'
#
loop_
_entity.id
_entity.type
_entity.pdbx_description
1 polymer ?
#
loop_
_entity_poly.entity_id
_entity_poly.type
_entity_poly.pdbx_seq_one_letter_code
_entity_poly.pdbx_strand_id
1 'polypeptide(L)'
;GNAGLRLIIKGRLDEVRATLGRGRCRGPHAGPRACACAVRAAPRPLPSALRRPAGPSSAARPSPAQPPLRPVAASPVSGIMFSWVSKDARRKKEPELFQTVAEGLRQLYAQKLLPLEEHYRFHEFHSPALEDADFDNKPMVLLVGQYSTGKTTFIRHLIEQDFPGMRIGPEPTTDSFIAVMHGPTEGVVPGNALVVDPRRPFRKLNAFGNAFLNRFMCAQLPNPVLDSISIIDTPGILSGEKQRISRGYDFAAVLEWFAERVDRIILLFDAHKLDISDEFSEVIKALKNHEDKIRVVLNKADQIETQQLMRVYGALMWSLGKIINTPEVVRVYIGSFWSHPLLIPDNRKLFEAEEQDLFKDIQSLPRNAALRKLNDLIKRARLAKVHAYIISSLKKEMPNVFGKESKKKELVNNLGEIYQKIEREHQISSGDFPSLRKMQELLQTQDFSKFQALKPKLLDTVDDMLANDIARLMVMVRQEESLMPSQAVKGGAFDGTIFQGP
;
A
#
# COMPACT_ATOMS: atom_id res chain seq x y z
N GLY A 1 -47.80 -10.40 18.77
CA GLY A 1 -47.46 -9.64 19.97
C GLY A 1 -46.50 -8.51 19.63
N ASN A 2 -47.02 -7.33 19.30
CA ASN A 2 -46.21 -6.17 18.89
C ASN A 2 -46.70 -4.86 19.53
N ALA A 3 -47.17 -4.94 20.79
CA ALA A 3 -47.61 -3.79 21.58
C ALA A 3 -46.76 -3.55 22.85
N GLY A 4 -45.92 -4.50 23.26
CA GLY A 4 -45.12 -4.40 24.49
C GLY A 4 -43.80 -3.62 24.35
N LEU A 5 -43.20 -3.55 23.15
CA LEU A 5 -41.88 -2.93 22.98
C LEU A 5 -41.90 -1.40 22.85
N ARG A 6 -43.05 -0.78 22.57
CA ARG A 6 -43.16 0.68 22.44
C ARG A 6 -43.31 1.42 23.78
N LEU A 7 -43.60 0.72 24.88
CA LEU A 7 -43.77 1.36 26.19
C LEU A 7 -42.45 1.50 26.99
N ILE A 8 -41.43 0.70 26.68
CA ILE A 8 -40.15 0.71 27.42
C ILE A 8 -39.21 1.82 26.90
N ILE A 9 -39.36 2.25 25.64
CA ILE A 9 -38.49 3.27 25.03
C ILE A 9 -38.95 4.70 25.38
N LYS A 10 -40.23 4.90 25.74
CA LYS A 10 -40.75 6.23 26.09
C LYS A 10 -40.43 6.67 27.53
N GLY A 11 -40.24 5.72 28.45
CA GLY A 11 -39.93 6.02 29.86
C GLY A 11 -38.48 6.43 30.15
N ARG A 12 -37.52 6.12 29.26
CA ARG A 12 -36.08 6.40 29.48
C ARG A 12 -35.58 7.72 28.85
N LEU A 13 -36.42 8.39 28.06
CA LEU A 13 -36.07 9.65 27.38
C LEU A 13 -36.44 10.89 28.22
N ASP A 14 -37.34 10.76 29.18
CA ASP A 14 -37.74 11.87 30.06
C ASP A 14 -36.82 12.04 31.28
N GLU A 15 -36.02 11.02 31.62
CA GLU A 15 -35.08 11.07 32.77
C GLU A 15 -33.73 11.73 32.44
N VAL A 16 -33.34 11.77 31.16
CA VAL A 16 -32.06 12.38 30.72
C VAL A 16 -32.20 13.88 30.42
N ARG A 17 -33.42 14.39 30.27
CA ARG A 17 -33.67 15.83 30.07
C ARG A 17 -33.71 16.66 31.35
N ALA A 18 -33.63 16.04 32.53
CA ALA A 18 -33.72 16.74 33.81
C ALA A 18 -32.38 17.20 34.42
N THR A 19 -31.21 16.80 33.88
CA THR A 19 -29.93 16.99 34.60
C THR A 19 -28.94 17.99 34.01
N LEU A 20 -29.22 18.64 32.88
CA LEU A 20 -28.30 19.65 32.32
C LEU A 20 -29.05 20.90 31.85
N GLY A 21 -29.47 21.70 32.82
CA GLY A 21 -29.96 23.04 32.59
C GLY A 21 -29.36 24.01 33.62
N ARG A 22 -28.55 24.95 33.11
CA ARG A 22 -28.20 26.28 33.67
C ARG A 22 -26.85 26.40 34.39
N GLY A 23 -25.92 27.04 33.69
CA GLY A 23 -24.80 27.77 34.27
C GLY A 23 -24.41 28.95 33.37
N ARG A 24 -25.07 30.11 33.52
CA ARG A 24 -24.57 31.41 33.08
C ARG A 24 -23.88 32.06 34.27
N CYS A 25 -22.63 32.52 34.13
CA CYS A 25 -22.04 33.50 35.03
C CYS A 25 -21.33 34.62 34.23
N ARG A 26 -21.72 35.86 34.55
CA ARG A 26 -21.05 37.12 34.20
C ARG A 26 -19.83 37.32 35.13
N GLY A 27 -18.78 38.03 34.68
CA GLY A 27 -17.68 38.55 35.54
C GLY A 27 -18.12 39.76 36.39
N PRO A 28 -17.24 40.70 36.84
CA PRO A 28 -15.76 40.73 36.89
C PRO A 28 -15.20 41.16 38.30
N HIS A 29 -13.87 41.17 38.52
CA HIS A 29 -13.07 42.26 39.14
C HIS A 29 -11.68 41.86 39.69
N ALA A 30 -10.74 42.80 39.53
CA ALA A 30 -9.52 43.11 40.30
C ALA A 30 -8.20 42.32 40.03
N GLY A 31 -7.22 43.00 39.40
CA GLY A 31 -5.79 42.65 39.40
C GLY A 31 -5.05 43.25 40.60
N PRO A 32 -3.77 43.69 40.49
CA PRO A 32 -2.67 43.26 39.62
C PRO A 32 -1.42 42.86 40.45
N ARG A 33 -0.43 42.18 39.84
CA ARG A 33 0.99 42.33 40.26
C ARG A 33 1.94 41.90 39.14
N ALA A 34 2.83 42.82 38.82
CA ALA A 34 3.91 42.70 37.85
C ALA A 34 5.03 41.79 38.36
N CYS A 35 5.72 41.11 37.44
CA CYS A 35 7.19 41.12 37.46
C CYS A 35 7.73 40.76 36.07
N ALA A 36 8.53 41.69 35.56
CA ALA A 36 9.31 41.56 34.34
C ALA A 36 10.52 40.66 34.56
N CYS A 37 10.92 39.90 33.55
CA CYS A 37 12.33 39.73 33.20
C CYS A 37 12.43 39.31 31.73
N ALA A 38 12.92 40.27 30.94
CA ALA A 38 13.42 40.08 29.60
C ALA A 38 14.87 39.56 29.68
N VAL A 39 15.25 38.63 28.80
CA VAL A 39 16.62 38.57 28.29
C VAL A 39 16.57 38.31 26.78
N ARG A 40 16.92 39.37 26.05
CA ARG A 40 17.36 39.36 24.65
C ARG A 40 18.73 38.69 24.55
N ALA A 41 18.99 37.94 23.47
CA ALA A 41 20.34 37.82 22.93
C ALA A 41 20.34 37.38 21.45
N ALA A 42 20.67 38.32 20.57
CA ALA A 42 21.33 38.15 19.28
C ALA A 42 21.97 39.52 18.94
N PRO A 43 22.92 39.65 18.01
CA PRO A 43 23.98 38.76 17.53
C PRO A 43 25.38 39.43 17.67
N ARG A 44 26.48 38.73 17.35
CA ARG A 44 27.79 39.37 17.06
C ARG A 44 28.53 38.68 15.90
N PRO A 45 29.08 39.45 14.93
CA PRO A 45 29.91 38.93 13.84
C PRO A 45 31.41 39.31 13.95
N LEU A 46 32.23 38.66 13.08
CA LEU A 46 33.59 39.01 12.56
C LEU A 46 34.81 38.75 13.48
N PRO A 47 36.06 38.55 12.95
CA PRO A 47 36.58 39.05 11.66
C PRO A 47 37.46 38.08 10.81
N SER A 48 38.06 38.71 9.79
CA SER A 48 38.69 38.33 8.53
C SER A 48 40.14 37.76 8.52
N ALA A 49 40.45 37.14 7.36
CA ALA A 49 41.72 37.18 6.59
C ALA A 49 42.94 36.39 7.07
N LEU A 50 43.52 35.57 6.15
CA LEU A 50 44.88 35.76 5.59
C LEU A 50 45.29 34.64 4.58
N ARG A 51 45.61 35.10 3.36
CA ARG A 51 46.76 34.78 2.47
C ARG A 51 47.11 33.34 2.02
N ARG A 52 47.21 33.23 0.68
CA ARG A 52 48.04 32.31 -0.14
C ARG A 52 49.56 32.58 0.02
N PRO A 53 50.44 31.65 -0.44
CA PRO A 53 51.14 31.78 -1.74
C PRO A 53 51.08 30.47 -2.60
N ALA A 54 50.91 30.47 -3.93
CA ALA A 54 51.89 30.63 -5.04
C ALA A 54 52.97 29.51 -5.08
N GLY A 55 52.87 28.50 -5.96
CA GLY A 55 53.47 28.38 -7.32
C GLY A 55 54.66 27.37 -7.31
N PRO A 56 55.23 26.81 -8.43
CA PRO A 56 55.06 27.04 -9.89
C PRO A 56 54.61 25.75 -10.68
N SER A 57 53.95 25.80 -11.86
CA SER A 57 54.34 26.14 -13.25
C SER A 57 55.30 25.18 -13.99
N SER A 58 54.78 24.42 -14.96
CA SER A 58 55.28 24.27 -16.35
C SER A 58 54.13 23.60 -17.16
N ALA A 59 53.55 24.08 -18.25
CA ALA A 59 53.96 24.81 -19.45
C ALA A 59 54.73 23.95 -20.47
N ALA A 60 54.00 23.33 -21.41
CA ALA A 60 54.48 23.10 -22.78
C ALA A 60 53.29 23.18 -23.76
N ARG A 61 53.53 23.88 -24.87
CA ARG A 61 52.60 24.38 -25.90
C ARG A 61 52.86 23.62 -27.25
N PRO A 62 52.25 23.93 -28.41
CA PRO A 62 51.54 22.93 -29.23
C PRO A 62 52.00 22.80 -30.72
N SER A 63 51.27 21.93 -31.46
CA SER A 63 51.01 21.93 -32.93
C SER A 63 52.10 21.30 -33.85
N PRO A 64 51.81 20.87 -35.11
CA PRO A 64 50.68 21.26 -35.99
C PRO A 64 50.01 20.18 -36.90
N ALA A 65 48.84 20.57 -37.43
CA ALA A 65 48.27 20.46 -38.80
C ALA A 65 48.24 19.15 -39.64
N GLN A 66 47.00 18.87 -40.11
CA GLN A 66 46.46 18.04 -41.23
C GLN A 66 47.03 18.41 -42.64
N PRO A 67 46.72 17.76 -43.82
CA PRO A 67 45.38 17.35 -44.33
C PRO A 67 45.36 16.17 -45.37
N PRO A 68 44.45 16.08 -46.39
CA PRO A 68 43.18 15.33 -46.31
C PRO A 68 42.97 14.33 -47.49
N LEU A 69 41.99 13.41 -47.41
CA LEU A 69 41.39 12.81 -48.62
C LEU A 69 39.87 12.60 -48.45
N ARG A 70 39.10 13.23 -49.35
CA ARG A 70 37.68 12.98 -49.71
C ARG A 70 37.66 12.02 -50.94
N PRO A 71 36.52 11.81 -51.63
CA PRO A 71 35.26 11.17 -51.27
C PRO A 71 34.97 9.97 -52.21
N VAL A 72 34.01 9.09 -51.89
CA VAL A 72 33.40 8.22 -52.92
C VAL A 72 31.88 8.29 -52.83
N ALA A 73 31.27 8.49 -53.99
CA ALA A 73 29.89 8.87 -54.23
C ALA A 73 28.93 7.68 -54.43
N ALA A 74 27.69 7.92 -53.98
CA ALA A 74 26.37 7.61 -54.56
C ALA A 74 26.12 6.47 -55.59
N SER A 75 25.10 5.65 -55.24
CA SER A 75 23.90 5.25 -56.02
C SER A 75 24.04 4.19 -57.16
N PRO A 76 22.98 3.40 -57.52
CA PRO A 76 21.53 3.71 -57.52
C PRO A 76 20.63 2.72 -56.75
N VAL A 77 19.57 3.17 -56.07
CA VAL A 77 18.17 3.27 -56.58
C VAL A 77 17.75 2.10 -57.48
N SER A 78 17.04 1.13 -56.87
CA SER A 78 16.00 0.37 -57.54
C SER A 78 14.83 0.21 -56.57
N GLY A 79 13.70 0.79 -56.95
CA GLY A 79 12.50 0.86 -56.13
C GLY A 79 11.81 -0.49 -56.02
N ILE A 80 11.33 -0.79 -54.82
CA ILE A 80 10.22 -1.73 -54.65
C ILE A 80 9.09 -0.95 -54.00
N MET A 81 8.03 -0.83 -54.80
CA MET A 81 6.77 -0.19 -54.46
C MET A 81 6.20 -0.73 -53.15
N PHE A 82 5.61 0.19 -52.40
CA PHE A 82 4.59 -0.09 -51.41
C PHE A 82 3.57 -1.10 -51.96
N SER A 83 3.52 -2.28 -51.33
CA SER A 83 2.35 -3.14 -51.35
C SER A 83 1.82 -3.23 -49.93
N TRP A 84 1.01 -2.23 -49.59
CA TRP A 84 0.01 -2.35 -48.53
C TRP A 84 -1.04 -3.35 -49.02
N VAL A 85 -0.89 -4.61 -48.63
CA VAL A 85 -1.96 -5.61 -48.73
C VAL A 85 -2.13 -6.27 -47.37
N SER A 86 -3.10 -5.72 -46.64
CA SER A 86 -3.94 -6.34 -45.61
C SER A 86 -3.44 -7.67 -45.02
N LYS A 87 -2.55 -7.59 -44.02
CA LYS A 87 -2.34 -8.67 -43.04
C LYS A 87 -3.10 -8.49 -41.73
N ASP A 88 -3.86 -7.41 -41.58
CA ASP A 88 -4.58 -7.06 -40.33
C ASP A 88 -5.94 -7.75 -40.15
N ALA A 89 -6.46 -8.46 -41.16
CA ALA A 89 -7.78 -9.09 -41.07
C ALA A 89 -7.78 -10.57 -40.67
N ARG A 90 -6.62 -11.26 -40.67
CA ARG A 90 -6.54 -12.72 -40.40
C ARG A 90 -5.92 -13.11 -39.06
N ARG A 91 -5.44 -12.15 -38.26
CA ARG A 91 -4.90 -12.41 -36.90
C ARG A 91 -5.93 -12.30 -35.78
N LYS A 92 -7.22 -12.19 -36.10
CA LYS A 92 -8.29 -11.92 -35.12
C LYS A 92 -8.93 -13.15 -34.46
N LYS A 93 -8.38 -14.37 -34.63
CA LYS A 93 -9.02 -15.60 -34.12
C LYS A 93 -8.07 -16.75 -33.75
N GLU A 94 -6.82 -16.48 -33.40
CA GLU A 94 -6.07 -17.46 -32.61
C GLU A 94 -6.15 -17.06 -31.14
N PRO A 95 -6.55 -17.97 -30.22
CA PRO A 95 -6.45 -17.69 -28.80
C PRO A 95 -4.98 -17.43 -28.49
N GLU A 96 -4.66 -16.24 -27.95
CA GLU A 96 -3.35 -16.02 -27.33
C GLU A 96 -3.22 -17.03 -26.20
N LEU A 97 -2.46 -18.10 -26.45
CA LEU A 97 -2.11 -19.09 -25.44
C LEU A 97 -0.98 -18.50 -24.59
N PHE A 98 -1.33 -18.00 -23.41
CA PHE A 98 -0.32 -17.63 -22.41
C PHE A 98 0.30 -18.89 -21.81
N GLN A 99 1.60 -18.87 -21.50
CA GLN A 99 2.26 -20.02 -20.86
C GLN A 99 1.94 -20.10 -19.36
N THR A 100 1.73 -18.95 -18.71
CA THR A 100 1.34 -18.84 -17.29
C THR A 100 0.33 -17.72 -17.09
N VAL A 101 -0.43 -17.74 -15.99
CA VAL A 101 -1.33 -16.63 -15.65
C VAL A 101 -0.57 -15.32 -15.43
N ALA A 102 0.62 -15.35 -14.82
CA ALA A 102 1.43 -14.16 -14.60
C ALA A 102 1.81 -13.46 -15.92
N GLU A 103 2.20 -14.23 -16.94
CA GLU A 103 2.48 -13.70 -18.27
C GLU A 103 1.23 -13.08 -18.91
N GLY A 104 0.08 -13.76 -18.83
CA GLY A 104 -1.17 -13.24 -19.37
C GLY A 104 -1.60 -11.94 -18.70
N LEU A 105 -1.50 -11.85 -17.38
CA LEU A 105 -1.79 -10.61 -16.63
C LEU A 105 -0.85 -9.47 -17.05
N ARG A 106 0.44 -9.75 -17.18
CA ARG A 106 1.44 -8.76 -17.63
C ARG A 106 1.14 -8.24 -19.03
N GLN A 107 0.80 -9.12 -19.97
CA GLN A 107 0.47 -8.73 -21.34
C GLN A 107 -0.82 -7.91 -21.40
N LEU A 108 -1.88 -8.30 -20.69
CA LEU A 108 -3.12 -7.52 -20.62
C LEU A 108 -2.88 -6.14 -20.01
N TYR A 109 -2.10 -6.06 -18.93
CA TYR A 109 -1.75 -4.78 -18.33
C TYR A 109 -1.05 -3.87 -19.35
N ALA A 110 0.04 -4.35 -19.96
CA ALA A 110 0.87 -3.56 -20.86
C ALA A 110 0.11 -3.11 -22.12
N GLN A 111 -0.74 -3.98 -22.69
CA GLN A 111 -1.40 -3.71 -23.97
C GLN A 111 -2.73 -2.97 -23.81
N LYS A 112 -3.50 -3.23 -22.74
CA LYS A 112 -4.88 -2.75 -22.62
C LYS A 112 -5.07 -1.71 -21.52
N LEU A 113 -4.41 -1.85 -20.36
CA LEU A 113 -4.60 -0.94 -19.23
C LEU A 113 -3.59 0.22 -19.20
N LEU A 114 -2.30 -0.07 -19.38
CA LEU A 114 -1.22 0.92 -19.33
C LEU A 114 -1.45 2.12 -20.28
N PRO A 115 -1.92 1.94 -21.54
CA PRO A 115 -2.20 3.08 -22.42
C PRO A 115 -3.29 4.01 -21.89
N LEU A 116 -4.28 3.49 -21.15
CA LEU A 116 -5.29 4.30 -20.48
C LEU A 116 -4.66 5.08 -19.30
N GLU A 117 -3.85 4.40 -18.48
CA GLU A 117 -3.17 4.98 -17.33
C GLU A 117 -2.26 6.14 -17.73
N GLU A 118 -1.41 5.95 -18.75
CA GLU A 118 -0.52 6.98 -19.26
C GLU A 118 -1.28 8.15 -19.88
N HIS A 119 -2.32 7.87 -20.67
CA HIS A 119 -3.05 8.93 -21.37
C HIS A 119 -3.73 9.91 -20.42
N TYR A 120 -4.28 9.42 -19.30
CA TYR A 120 -4.94 10.25 -18.28
C TYR A 120 -4.08 10.52 -17.04
N ARG A 121 -2.77 10.28 -17.13
CA ARG A 121 -1.78 10.57 -16.06
C ARG A 121 -2.12 9.92 -14.72
N PHE A 122 -2.65 8.70 -14.76
CA PHE A 122 -3.06 7.95 -13.57
C PHE A 122 -1.98 7.90 -12.49
N HIS A 123 -0.71 7.76 -12.91
CA HIS A 123 0.45 7.65 -12.03
C HIS A 123 0.77 8.90 -11.22
N GLU A 124 0.28 10.08 -11.63
CA GLU A 124 0.44 11.32 -10.88
C GLU A 124 -0.57 11.47 -9.73
N PHE A 125 -1.62 10.63 -9.71
CA PHE A 125 -2.72 10.73 -8.76
C PHE A 125 -2.85 9.54 -7.82
N HIS A 126 -2.71 8.32 -8.37
CA HIS A 126 -3.04 7.10 -7.65
C HIS A 126 -1.79 6.28 -7.38
N SER A 127 -1.36 5.48 -8.36
CA SER A 127 -0.21 4.59 -8.20
C SER A 127 0.65 4.49 -9.47
N PRO A 128 1.96 4.29 -9.31
CA PRO A 128 2.92 4.16 -10.42
C PRO A 128 2.58 2.98 -11.34
N ALA A 129 3.06 3.04 -12.59
CA ALA A 129 2.89 1.99 -13.60
C ALA A 129 3.47 0.67 -13.11
N LEU A 130 2.79 -0.48 -13.27
CA LEU A 130 3.30 -1.78 -12.85
C LEU A 130 4.53 -2.19 -13.67
N GLU A 131 5.50 -2.83 -13.00
CA GLU A 131 6.72 -3.38 -13.63
C GLU A 131 6.62 -4.91 -13.66
N ASP A 132 7.45 -5.56 -14.49
CA ASP A 132 7.46 -7.03 -14.61
C ASP A 132 7.62 -7.73 -13.26
N ALA A 133 8.43 -7.17 -12.36
CA ALA A 133 8.63 -7.67 -11.01
C ALA A 133 7.35 -7.67 -10.15
N ASP A 134 6.36 -6.82 -10.45
CA ASP A 134 5.05 -6.82 -9.76
C ASP A 134 4.19 -8.04 -10.16
N PHE A 135 4.47 -8.68 -11.31
CA PHE A 135 3.77 -9.89 -11.79
C PHE A 135 4.50 -11.18 -11.41
N ASP A 136 5.83 -11.15 -11.33
CA ASP A 136 6.66 -12.32 -11.06
C ASP A 136 7.01 -12.50 -9.56
N ASN A 137 6.63 -11.54 -8.71
CA ASN A 137 6.90 -11.61 -7.27
C ASN A 137 6.18 -12.77 -6.57
N LYS A 138 6.85 -13.32 -5.56
CA LYS A 138 6.24 -14.23 -4.58
C LYS A 138 5.18 -13.48 -3.75
N PRO A 139 4.17 -14.19 -3.22
CA PRO A 139 3.20 -13.57 -2.33
C PRO A 139 3.87 -12.91 -1.14
N MET A 140 3.38 -11.73 -0.76
CA MET A 140 3.91 -10.96 0.36
C MET A 140 2.93 -10.88 1.53
N VAL A 141 3.45 -11.04 2.75
CA VAL A 141 2.70 -10.85 3.99
C VAL A 141 3.22 -9.61 4.71
N LEU A 142 2.36 -8.62 4.93
CA LEU A 142 2.69 -7.39 5.63
C LEU A 142 2.27 -7.48 7.10
N LEU A 143 3.21 -7.29 8.04
CA LEU A 143 2.89 -7.24 9.47
C LEU A 143 2.79 -5.80 9.96
N VAL A 144 1.62 -5.39 10.43
CA VAL A 144 1.38 -4.04 10.96
C VAL A 144 0.92 -4.14 12.42
N GLY A 145 1.40 -3.25 13.27
CA GLY A 145 0.97 -3.23 14.66
C GLY A 145 1.77 -2.26 15.51
N GLN A 146 1.23 -1.94 16.69
CA GLN A 146 1.90 -1.04 17.61
C GLN A 146 3.23 -1.58 18.12
N TYR A 147 3.96 -0.72 18.83
CA TYR A 147 5.19 -1.10 19.48
C TYR A 147 4.98 -2.27 20.46
N SER A 148 5.95 -3.19 20.52
CA SER A 148 5.94 -4.38 21.40
C SER A 148 4.83 -5.42 21.17
N THR A 149 4.04 -5.35 20.09
CA THR A 149 2.98 -6.35 19.81
C THR A 149 3.49 -7.73 19.34
N GLY A 150 4.80 -7.86 19.11
CA GLY A 150 5.45 -9.14 18.78
C GLY A 150 5.61 -9.43 17.29
N LYS A 151 5.60 -8.42 16.39
CA LYS A 151 5.79 -8.61 14.93
C LYS A 151 7.05 -9.39 14.56
N THR A 152 8.22 -8.91 15.00
CA THR A 152 9.51 -9.56 14.73
C THR A 152 9.57 -10.97 15.32
N THR A 153 9.01 -11.17 16.52
CA THR A 153 8.90 -12.50 17.15
C THR A 153 7.98 -13.43 16.36
N PHE A 154 6.88 -12.90 15.83
CA PHE A 154 5.93 -13.64 14.99
C PHE A 154 6.61 -14.13 13.70
N ILE A 155 7.43 -13.30 13.05
CA ILE A 155 8.22 -13.72 11.87
C ILE A 155 9.16 -14.85 12.24
N ARG A 156 9.95 -14.67 13.32
CA ARG A 156 10.88 -15.67 13.83
C ARG A 156 10.17 -17.00 14.12
N HIS A 157 8.97 -16.92 14.70
CA HIS A 157 8.13 -18.09 14.99
C HIS A 157 7.71 -18.79 13.69
N LEU A 158 7.21 -18.06 12.69
CA LEU A 158 6.79 -18.64 11.40
C LEU A 158 7.92 -19.36 10.67
N ILE A 159 9.11 -18.74 10.61
CA ILE A 159 10.25 -19.29 9.85
C ILE A 159 11.12 -20.24 10.69
N GLU A 160 10.82 -20.37 11.99
CA GLU A 160 11.58 -21.12 13.02
C GLU A 160 13.09 -20.85 13.00
N GLN A 161 13.47 -19.62 12.64
CA GLN A 161 14.85 -19.22 12.44
C GLN A 161 15.02 -17.72 12.75
N ASP A 162 16.19 -17.34 13.23
CA ASP A 162 16.58 -15.94 13.34
C ASP A 162 16.92 -15.40 11.94
N PHE A 163 16.60 -14.13 11.66
CA PHE A 163 16.90 -13.50 10.38
C PHE A 163 17.81 -12.28 10.52
N PRO A 164 18.66 -11.99 9.51
CA PRO A 164 19.58 -10.86 9.57
C PRO A 164 18.86 -9.53 9.79
N GLY A 165 19.40 -8.69 10.68
CA GLY A 165 18.82 -7.38 11.00
C GLY A 165 17.65 -7.41 11.98
N MET A 166 17.22 -8.59 12.45
CA MET A 166 16.19 -8.67 13.49
C MET A 166 16.69 -8.08 14.82
N ARG A 167 15.81 -7.37 15.53
CA ARG A 167 16.08 -6.87 16.89
C ARG A 167 14.84 -7.05 17.75
N ILE A 168 14.89 -8.02 18.66
CA ILE A 168 13.83 -8.26 19.64
C ILE A 168 14.26 -7.65 20.98
N GLY A 169 13.48 -6.72 21.50
CA GLY A 169 13.73 -6.13 22.82
C GLY A 169 12.51 -5.35 23.35
N PRO A 170 12.51 -5.03 24.65
CA PRO A 170 11.44 -4.28 25.31
C PRO A 170 11.46 -2.76 25.02
N GLU A 171 12.54 -2.26 24.41
CA GLU A 171 12.70 -0.89 23.92
C GLU A 171 12.40 -0.79 22.40
N PRO A 172 12.03 0.37 21.84
CA PRO A 172 11.83 0.58 20.40
C PRO A 172 12.98 0.09 19.52
N THR A 173 12.98 -1.21 19.20
CA THR A 173 14.13 -1.91 18.59
C THR A 173 14.09 -1.90 17.06
N THR A 174 12.89 -2.01 16.48
CA THR A 174 12.65 -1.99 15.02
C THR A 174 12.16 -0.61 14.61
N ASP A 175 13.07 0.20 14.09
CA ASP A 175 12.81 1.54 13.54
C ASP A 175 12.73 1.57 12.01
N SER A 176 12.91 0.40 11.39
CA SER A 176 13.09 0.22 9.95
C SER A 176 12.14 -0.85 9.40
N PHE A 177 11.72 -0.68 8.14
CA PHE A 177 11.03 -1.71 7.37
C PHE A 177 12.03 -2.79 6.96
N ILE A 178 11.67 -4.06 7.16
CA ILE A 178 12.52 -5.19 6.82
C ILE A 178 11.76 -6.12 5.88
N ALA A 179 12.21 -6.22 4.63
CA ALA A 179 11.75 -7.22 3.69
C ALA A 179 12.52 -8.53 3.91
N VAL A 180 11.91 -9.48 4.61
CA VAL A 180 12.46 -10.82 4.85
C VAL A 180 12.14 -11.69 3.64
N MET A 181 13.16 -12.05 2.88
CA MET A 181 13.04 -12.75 1.60
C MET A 181 14.03 -13.90 1.51
N HIS A 182 13.75 -14.85 0.61
CA HIS A 182 14.73 -15.88 0.30
C HIS A 182 15.97 -15.27 -0.36
N GLY A 183 17.13 -15.79 0.06
CA GLY A 183 18.39 -15.65 -0.65
C GLY A 183 19.27 -16.87 -0.42
N PRO A 184 20.21 -17.15 -1.34
CA PRO A 184 21.10 -18.32 -1.23
C PRO A 184 22.06 -18.23 -0.05
N THR A 185 22.32 -17.01 0.43
CA THR A 185 23.23 -16.70 1.53
C THR A 185 22.56 -15.74 2.50
N GLU A 186 22.86 -15.89 3.78
CA GLU A 186 22.42 -14.94 4.80
C GLU A 186 23.07 -13.57 4.58
N GLY A 187 22.27 -12.51 4.57
CA GLY A 187 22.78 -11.16 4.37
C GLY A 187 21.70 -10.08 4.48
N VAL A 188 22.16 -8.83 4.53
CA VAL A 188 21.29 -7.65 4.52
C VAL A 188 21.64 -6.78 3.33
N VAL A 189 20.62 -6.41 2.55
CA VAL A 189 20.73 -5.44 1.45
C VAL A 189 20.09 -4.12 1.89
N PRO A 190 20.84 -3.01 1.97
CA PRO A 190 20.30 -1.70 2.31
C PRO A 190 19.27 -1.21 1.28
N GLY A 191 18.29 -0.42 1.73
CA GLY A 191 17.19 0.08 0.89
C GLY A 191 17.66 0.83 -0.36
N ASN A 192 18.70 1.64 -0.25
CA ASN A 192 19.29 2.36 -1.40
C ASN A 192 19.78 1.42 -2.51
N ALA A 193 20.31 0.25 -2.14
CA ALA A 193 20.74 -0.78 -3.10
C ALA A 193 19.56 -1.65 -3.58
N LEU A 194 18.54 -1.82 -2.74
CA LEU A 194 17.38 -2.64 -3.05
C LEU A 194 16.47 -1.99 -4.10
N VAL A 195 16.31 -0.67 -4.07
CA VAL A 195 15.45 0.05 -5.03
C VAL A 195 16.06 0.19 -6.43
N VAL A 196 17.33 -0.17 -6.62
CA VAL A 196 17.95 -0.18 -7.95
C VAL A 196 17.92 -1.56 -8.62
N ASP A 197 17.52 -2.61 -7.91
CA ASP A 197 17.43 -3.97 -8.45
C ASP A 197 16.11 -4.14 -9.26
N PRO A 198 16.16 -4.32 -10.59
CA PRO A 198 14.97 -4.48 -11.42
C PRO A 198 14.25 -5.82 -11.18
N ARG A 199 14.88 -6.79 -10.50
CA ARG A 199 14.27 -8.09 -10.19
C ARG A 199 13.42 -8.04 -8.93
N ARG A 200 13.42 -6.92 -8.21
CA ARG A 200 12.72 -6.76 -6.93
C ARG A 200 11.57 -5.75 -7.09
N PRO A 201 10.41 -5.99 -6.47
CA PRO A 201 9.24 -5.13 -6.63
C PRO A 201 9.34 -3.81 -5.84
N PHE A 202 10.54 -3.36 -5.46
CA PHE A 202 10.76 -2.25 -4.52
C PHE A 202 11.22 -0.96 -5.18
N ARG A 203 11.51 -0.95 -6.48
CA ARG A 203 12.08 0.20 -7.19
C ARG A 203 11.32 1.51 -6.98
N LYS A 204 9.99 1.44 -6.94
CA LYS A 204 9.11 2.60 -6.76
C LYS A 204 9.15 3.21 -5.36
N LEU A 205 9.70 2.49 -4.37
CA LEU A 205 9.92 3.04 -3.05
C LEU A 205 10.95 4.18 -3.03
N ASN A 206 11.74 4.34 -4.11
CA ASN A 206 12.64 5.48 -4.27
C ASN A 206 11.90 6.84 -4.19
N ALA A 207 10.61 6.88 -4.52
CA ALA A 207 9.78 8.08 -4.43
C ALA A 207 9.61 8.61 -2.98
N PHE A 208 9.75 7.76 -1.97
CA PHE A 208 9.69 8.15 -0.55
C PHE A 208 11.00 8.80 -0.05
N GLY A 209 12.05 8.79 -0.87
CA GLY A 209 13.31 9.49 -0.63
C GLY A 209 14.23 8.84 0.42
N ASN A 210 15.40 9.45 0.58
CA ASN A 210 16.50 8.89 1.39
C ASN A 210 16.15 8.67 2.87
N ALA A 211 15.25 9.48 3.44
CA ALA A 211 14.83 9.31 4.83
C ALA A 211 14.15 7.95 5.07
N PHE A 212 13.31 7.53 4.12
CA PHE A 212 12.70 6.20 4.13
C PHE A 212 13.73 5.11 3.77
N LEU A 213 14.51 5.29 2.69
CA LEU A 213 15.41 4.25 2.19
C LEU A 213 16.52 3.87 3.18
N ASN A 214 16.95 4.81 4.04
CA ASN A 214 17.89 4.53 5.14
C ASN A 214 17.27 3.68 6.26
N ARG A 215 15.93 3.62 6.32
CA ARG A 215 15.12 2.83 7.26
C ARG A 215 14.36 1.72 6.53
N PHE A 216 14.88 1.28 5.40
CA PHE A 216 14.37 0.14 4.65
C PHE A 216 15.54 -0.79 4.34
N MET A 217 15.33 -2.09 4.52
CA MET A 217 16.34 -3.10 4.19
C MET A 217 15.68 -4.41 3.78
N CYS A 218 16.42 -5.25 3.07
CA CYS A 218 16.03 -6.62 2.78
C CYS A 218 16.95 -7.58 3.53
N ALA A 219 16.35 -8.39 4.40
CA ALA A 219 17.02 -9.52 5.04
C ALA A 219 16.85 -10.74 4.13
N GLN A 220 17.97 -11.34 3.73
CA GLN A 220 18.02 -12.52 2.89
C GLN A 220 18.57 -13.68 3.67
N LEU A 221 17.95 -14.85 3.55
CA LEU A 221 18.42 -16.11 4.14
C LEU A 221 17.84 -17.31 3.40
N PRO A 222 18.55 -18.45 3.38
CA PRO A 222 18.01 -19.69 2.84
C PRO A 222 17.03 -20.29 3.84
N ASN A 223 15.73 -20.22 3.53
CA ASN A 223 14.68 -20.80 4.37
C ASN A 223 13.50 -21.30 3.51
N PRO A 224 12.96 -22.51 3.74
CA PRO A 224 11.87 -23.09 2.93
C PRO A 224 10.57 -22.29 2.95
N VAL A 225 10.26 -21.59 4.06
CA VAL A 225 9.09 -20.71 4.13
C VAL A 225 9.25 -19.57 3.12
N LEU A 226 10.45 -19.00 3.05
CA LEU A 226 10.78 -17.89 2.18
C LEU A 226 10.93 -18.30 0.70
N ASP A 227 11.05 -19.60 0.43
CA ASP A 227 10.92 -20.13 -0.94
C ASP A 227 9.52 -19.91 -1.49
N SER A 228 8.52 -19.86 -0.62
CA SER A 228 7.11 -19.78 -1.01
C SER A 228 6.53 -18.38 -0.87
N ILE A 229 6.95 -17.63 0.15
CA ILE A 229 6.43 -16.29 0.46
C ILE A 229 7.55 -15.31 0.81
N SER A 230 7.23 -14.03 0.90
CA SER A 230 8.10 -13.00 1.51
C SER A 230 7.33 -12.27 2.60
N ILE A 231 8.02 -11.82 3.64
CA ILE A 231 7.38 -11.21 4.81
C ILE A 231 7.96 -9.81 5.00
N ILE A 232 7.09 -8.82 5.20
CA ILE A 232 7.48 -7.44 5.44
C ILE A 232 7.23 -7.13 6.92
N ASP A 233 8.31 -6.97 7.69
CA ASP A 233 8.25 -6.41 9.04
C ASP A 233 8.18 -4.89 8.95
N THR A 234 7.30 -4.30 9.74
CA THR A 234 7.13 -2.84 9.79
C THR A 234 7.59 -2.28 11.13
N PRO A 235 8.08 -1.04 11.17
CA PRO A 235 8.33 -0.34 12.42
C PRO A 235 7.10 -0.34 13.33
N GLY A 236 7.32 -0.47 14.65
CA GLY A 236 6.23 -0.38 15.62
C GLY A 236 5.55 0.99 15.57
N ILE A 237 4.22 1.00 15.44
CA ILE A 237 3.45 2.25 15.53
C ILE A 237 3.49 2.72 16.99
N LEU A 238 3.95 3.95 17.20
CA LEU A 238 4.13 4.53 18.52
C LEU A 238 2.99 5.50 18.81
N SER A 239 2.55 5.52 20.07
CA SER A 239 1.55 6.47 20.55
C SER A 239 2.22 7.85 20.72
N GLY A 240 1.88 8.84 19.89
CA GLY A 240 2.20 10.25 20.13
C GLY A 240 2.79 11.03 18.95
N GLU A 241 2.35 12.29 18.83
CA GLU A 241 2.60 13.20 17.70
C GLU A 241 4.10 13.51 17.47
N LYS A 242 4.93 13.51 18.51
CA LYS A 242 6.39 13.75 18.42
C LYS A 242 7.12 12.68 17.62
N GLN A 243 6.63 11.44 17.63
CA GLN A 243 7.22 10.31 16.91
C GLN A 243 6.90 10.37 15.41
N ARG A 244 5.71 10.87 15.03
CA ARG A 244 5.32 11.10 13.62
C ARG A 244 6.30 12.01 12.90
N ILE A 245 6.67 13.12 13.54
CA ILE A 245 7.60 14.12 12.98
C ILE A 245 9.04 13.58 12.88
N SER A 246 9.43 12.65 13.77
CA SER A 246 10.79 12.09 13.85
C SER A 246 11.15 11.10 12.73
N ARG A 247 10.15 10.56 12.00
CA ARG A 247 10.41 9.55 10.94
C ARG A 247 11.02 10.15 9.68
N GLY A 248 10.60 11.36 9.31
CA GLY A 248 11.08 12.03 8.09
C GLY A 248 10.52 11.47 6.78
N TYR A 249 9.49 10.62 6.84
CA TYR A 249 8.75 10.10 5.69
C TYR A 249 7.28 9.84 6.08
N ASP A 250 6.39 9.79 5.09
CA ASP A 250 4.97 9.49 5.30
C ASP A 250 4.78 7.97 5.51
N PHE A 251 4.57 7.59 6.77
CA PHE A 251 4.40 6.19 7.15
C PHE A 251 3.10 5.57 6.61
N ALA A 252 2.00 6.34 6.59
CA ALA A 252 0.71 5.84 6.13
C ALA A 252 0.74 5.60 4.62
N ALA A 253 1.36 6.50 3.86
CA ALA A 253 1.52 6.34 2.41
C ALA A 253 2.41 5.14 2.04
N VAL A 254 3.48 4.88 2.81
CA VAL A 254 4.31 3.68 2.61
C VAL A 254 3.49 2.40 2.86
N LEU A 255 2.68 2.36 3.91
CA LEU A 255 1.84 1.20 4.20
C LEU A 255 0.74 1.01 3.15
N GLU A 256 0.11 2.09 2.67
CA GLU A 256 -0.83 2.06 1.54
C GLU A 256 -0.14 1.46 0.30
N TRP A 257 1.09 1.88 -0.01
CA TRP A 257 1.87 1.35 -1.13
C TRP A 257 2.16 -0.17 -1.01
N PHE A 258 2.46 -0.65 0.20
CA PHE A 258 2.62 -2.10 0.44
C PHE A 258 1.28 -2.83 0.34
N ALA A 259 0.19 -2.26 0.87
CA ALA A 259 -1.15 -2.84 0.86
C ALA A 259 -1.67 -3.15 -0.55
N GLU A 260 -1.32 -2.29 -1.52
CA GLU A 260 -1.61 -2.51 -2.94
C GLU A 260 -0.93 -3.78 -3.49
N ARG A 261 0.22 -4.18 -2.96
CA ARG A 261 1.11 -5.22 -3.54
C ARG A 261 1.20 -6.50 -2.72
N VAL A 262 0.82 -6.46 -1.46
CA VAL A 262 0.83 -7.63 -0.58
C VAL A 262 -0.44 -8.46 -0.78
N ASP A 263 -0.35 -9.74 -0.44
CA ASP A 263 -1.46 -10.70 -0.52
C ASP A 263 -2.24 -10.78 0.78
N ARG A 264 -1.57 -10.47 1.90
CA ARG A 264 -2.10 -10.61 3.25
C ARG A 264 -1.52 -9.51 4.13
N ILE A 265 -2.39 -8.89 4.92
CA ILE A 265 -2.01 -7.89 5.92
C ILE A 265 -2.39 -8.45 7.28
N ILE A 266 -1.42 -8.64 8.17
CA ILE A 266 -1.66 -9.12 9.53
C ILE A 266 -1.56 -7.92 10.47
N LEU A 267 -2.67 -7.58 11.11
CA LEU A 267 -2.74 -6.54 12.15
C LEU A 267 -2.53 -7.20 13.53
N LEU A 268 -1.39 -6.94 14.18
CA LEU A 268 -1.06 -7.51 15.48
C LEU A 268 -1.47 -6.57 16.62
N PHE A 269 -2.22 -7.11 17.57
CA PHE A 269 -2.62 -6.48 18.82
C PHE A 269 -2.07 -7.28 20.01
N ASP A 270 -1.74 -6.60 21.10
CA ASP A 270 -1.29 -7.22 22.35
C ASP A 270 -2.50 -7.38 23.28
N ALA A 271 -2.80 -8.60 23.71
CA ALA A 271 -3.94 -8.88 24.59
C ALA A 271 -3.77 -8.30 26.00
N HIS A 272 -2.53 -8.19 26.48
CA HIS A 272 -2.22 -7.63 27.80
C HIS A 272 -2.28 -6.10 27.79
N LYS A 273 -1.88 -5.46 26.67
CA LYS A 273 -1.87 -3.99 26.50
C LYS A 273 -2.66 -3.56 25.27
N LEU A 274 -3.95 -3.88 25.24
CA LEU A 274 -4.81 -3.45 24.14
C LEU A 274 -4.95 -1.93 24.16
N ASP A 275 -4.29 -1.29 23.21
CA ASP A 275 -4.42 0.12 22.88
C ASP A 275 -4.54 0.25 21.36
N ILE A 276 -5.31 1.22 20.90
CA ILE A 276 -5.42 1.57 19.49
C ILE A 276 -5.25 3.08 19.40
N SER A 277 -4.01 3.51 19.19
CA SER A 277 -3.68 4.92 19.05
C SER A 277 -4.36 5.55 17.82
N ASP A 278 -4.47 6.88 17.83
CA ASP A 278 -4.99 7.64 16.69
C ASP A 278 -4.18 7.39 15.41
N GLU A 279 -2.86 7.20 15.54
CA GLU A 279 -1.98 6.86 14.41
C GLU A 279 -2.26 5.47 13.87
N PHE A 280 -2.46 4.49 14.75
CA PHE A 280 -2.81 3.16 14.29
C PHE A 280 -4.18 3.15 13.61
N SER A 281 -5.14 3.91 14.14
CA SER A 281 -6.46 4.10 13.53
C SER A 281 -6.37 4.75 12.15
N GLU A 282 -5.50 5.75 11.97
CA GLU A 282 -5.24 6.41 10.69
C GLU A 282 -4.63 5.43 9.66
N VAL A 283 -3.66 4.62 10.10
CA VAL A 283 -3.08 3.56 9.28
C VAL A 283 -4.14 2.53 8.86
N ILE A 284 -4.97 2.04 9.78
CA ILE A 284 -6.03 1.08 9.45
C ILE A 284 -7.03 1.69 8.45
N LYS A 285 -7.35 2.99 8.57
CA LYS A 285 -8.18 3.71 7.60
C LYS A 285 -7.54 3.81 6.22
N ALA A 286 -6.21 3.96 6.13
CA ALA A 286 -5.49 3.93 4.86
C ALA A 286 -5.59 2.54 4.19
N LEU A 287 -5.74 1.48 4.97
CA LEU A 287 -5.87 0.09 4.50
C LEU A 287 -7.30 -0.32 4.13
N LYS A 288 -8.30 0.56 4.28
CA LYS A 288 -9.73 0.23 4.12
C LYS A 288 -10.10 -0.39 2.77
N ASN A 289 -9.38 -0.03 1.69
CA ASN A 289 -9.65 -0.56 0.34
C ASN A 289 -9.09 -1.97 0.12
N HIS A 290 -8.41 -2.52 1.14
CA HIS A 290 -7.74 -3.81 1.13
C HIS A 290 -8.22 -4.68 2.31
N GLU A 291 -9.44 -4.45 2.81
CA GLU A 291 -10.00 -5.18 3.95
C GLU A 291 -10.09 -6.70 3.74
N ASP A 292 -10.28 -7.14 2.49
CA ASP A 292 -10.26 -8.57 2.10
C ASP A 292 -8.90 -9.24 2.38
N LYS A 293 -7.82 -8.46 2.37
CA LYS A 293 -6.45 -8.89 2.67
C LYS A 293 -6.16 -8.91 4.17
N ILE A 294 -6.96 -8.25 5.00
CA ILE A 294 -6.69 -8.06 6.43
C ILE A 294 -7.03 -9.32 7.23
N ARG A 295 -6.12 -9.68 8.13
CA ARG A 295 -6.32 -10.63 9.24
C ARG A 295 -5.85 -9.97 10.52
N VAL A 296 -6.57 -10.19 11.60
CA VAL A 296 -6.23 -9.63 12.89
C VAL A 296 -5.66 -10.73 13.77
N VAL A 297 -4.58 -10.45 14.48
CA VAL A 297 -3.96 -11.37 15.44
C VAL A 297 -3.98 -10.71 16.81
N LEU A 298 -4.69 -11.32 17.76
CA LEU A 298 -4.65 -10.95 19.17
C LEU A 298 -3.59 -11.81 19.86
N ASN A 299 -2.37 -11.27 19.91
CA ASN A 299 -1.17 -11.92 20.38
C ASN A 299 -1.03 -11.83 21.92
N LYS A 300 -0.17 -12.66 22.51
CA LYS A 300 0.10 -12.73 23.96
C LYS A 300 -1.15 -13.03 24.80
N ALA A 301 -2.10 -13.78 24.21
CA ALA A 301 -3.37 -14.11 24.87
C ALA A 301 -3.20 -15.00 26.11
N ASP A 302 -2.06 -15.69 26.23
CA ASP A 302 -1.70 -16.52 27.39
C ASP A 302 -1.25 -15.71 28.62
N GLN A 303 -1.10 -14.38 28.50
CA GLN A 303 -0.70 -13.50 29.60
C GLN A 303 -1.88 -13.00 30.43
N ILE A 304 -3.11 -13.35 30.05
CA ILE A 304 -4.35 -12.90 30.69
C ILE A 304 -5.30 -14.07 30.91
N GLU A 305 -6.12 -13.98 31.96
CA GLU A 305 -7.14 -14.98 32.25
C GLU A 305 -8.28 -14.98 31.22
N THR A 306 -8.98 -16.10 31.10
CA THR A 306 -10.08 -16.29 30.12
C THR A 306 -11.15 -15.20 30.16
N GLN A 307 -11.56 -14.75 31.35
CA GLN A 307 -12.57 -13.69 31.46
C GLN A 307 -12.05 -12.35 30.92
N GLN A 308 -10.79 -12.02 31.21
CA GLN A 308 -10.15 -10.80 30.73
C GLN A 308 -9.94 -10.88 29.21
N LEU A 309 -9.56 -12.04 28.68
CA LEU A 309 -9.42 -12.29 27.25
C LEU A 309 -10.72 -11.99 26.49
N MET A 310 -11.87 -12.45 27.00
CA MET A 310 -13.17 -12.16 26.38
C MET A 310 -13.50 -10.65 26.39
N ARG A 311 -13.14 -9.92 27.45
CA ARG A 311 -13.33 -8.46 27.51
C ARG A 311 -12.45 -7.72 26.51
N VAL A 312 -11.17 -8.12 26.43
CA VAL A 312 -10.20 -7.54 25.49
C VAL A 312 -10.62 -7.83 24.05
N TYR A 313 -11.03 -9.05 23.74
CA TYR A 313 -11.55 -9.43 22.44
C TYR A 313 -12.78 -8.60 22.04
N GLY A 314 -13.75 -8.44 22.96
CA GLY A 314 -14.92 -7.60 22.72
C GLY A 314 -14.56 -6.13 22.47
N ALA A 315 -13.62 -5.58 23.23
CA ALA A 315 -13.15 -4.20 23.06
C ALA A 315 -12.41 -3.99 21.73
N LEU A 316 -11.61 -4.96 21.29
CA LEU A 316 -10.93 -4.95 20.00
C LEU A 316 -11.94 -4.94 18.85
N MET A 317 -12.90 -5.86 18.87
CA MET A 317 -13.94 -5.96 17.83
C MET A 317 -14.79 -4.71 17.74
N TRP A 318 -15.18 -4.15 18.89
CA TRP A 318 -15.91 -2.88 18.95
C TRP A 318 -15.12 -1.72 18.32
N SER A 319 -13.82 -1.65 18.59
CA SER A 319 -12.96 -0.60 18.06
C SER A 319 -12.70 -0.76 16.56
N LEU A 320 -12.41 -1.98 16.10
CA LEU A 320 -12.23 -2.28 14.67
C LEU A 320 -13.50 -2.01 13.86
N GLY A 321 -14.67 -2.37 14.39
CA GLY A 321 -15.95 -2.09 13.74
C GLY A 321 -16.19 -0.60 13.48
N LYS A 322 -15.74 0.28 14.40
CA LYS A 322 -15.80 1.73 14.22
C LYS A 322 -14.81 2.27 13.19
N ILE A 323 -13.65 1.63 13.04
CA ILE A 323 -12.54 2.13 12.22
C ILE A 323 -12.68 1.66 10.76
N ILE A 324 -12.92 0.36 10.55
CA ILE A 324 -13.01 -0.25 9.21
C ILE A 324 -14.34 0.14 8.55
N ASN A 325 -15.42 0.22 9.33
CA ASN A 325 -16.74 0.67 8.86
C ASN A 325 -17.26 -0.14 7.65
N THR A 326 -17.03 -1.45 7.67
CA THR A 326 -17.58 -2.43 6.72
C THR A 326 -18.57 -3.34 7.45
N PRO A 327 -19.65 -3.81 6.80
CA PRO A 327 -20.56 -4.78 7.40
C PRO A 327 -19.90 -6.14 7.63
N GLU A 328 -18.78 -6.42 6.98
CA GLU A 328 -18.06 -7.69 7.09
C GLU A 328 -17.20 -7.74 8.36
N VAL A 329 -17.32 -8.85 9.11
CA VAL A 329 -16.56 -9.03 10.34
C VAL A 329 -15.18 -9.60 10.03
N VAL A 330 -14.12 -8.89 10.40
CA VAL A 330 -12.74 -9.35 10.20
C VAL A 330 -12.43 -10.55 11.09
N ARG A 331 -11.80 -11.58 10.53
CA ARG A 331 -11.31 -12.76 11.27
C ARG A 331 -10.17 -12.34 12.20
N VAL A 332 -10.34 -12.61 13.49
CA VAL A 332 -9.33 -12.42 14.54
C VAL A 332 -8.80 -13.77 14.98
N TYR A 333 -7.48 -13.98 14.93
CA TYR A 333 -6.80 -15.17 15.45
C TYR A 333 -6.27 -14.89 16.86
N ILE A 334 -6.62 -15.74 17.82
CA ILE A 334 -6.28 -15.53 19.23
C ILE A 334 -5.19 -16.53 19.65
N GLY A 335 -4.05 -16.05 20.14
CA GLY A 335 -2.98 -16.94 20.56
C GLY A 335 -1.74 -16.24 21.11
N SER A 336 -0.67 -17.02 21.27
CA SER A 336 0.66 -16.52 21.62
C SER A 336 1.67 -17.13 20.65
N PHE A 337 2.08 -16.33 19.67
CA PHE A 337 2.81 -16.80 18.49
C PHE A 337 4.32 -16.71 18.72
N TRP A 338 4.82 -17.62 19.55
CA TRP A 338 6.21 -17.76 19.95
C TRP A 338 6.52 -19.19 20.40
N SER A 339 7.80 -19.54 20.46
CA SER A 339 8.24 -20.90 20.81
C SER A 339 8.34 -21.16 22.33
N HIS A 340 7.86 -20.25 23.18
CA HIS A 340 7.97 -20.38 24.63
C HIS A 340 6.72 -21.04 25.24
N PRO A 341 6.84 -21.69 26.40
CA PRO A 341 5.67 -22.23 27.11
C PRO A 341 4.63 -21.15 27.43
N LEU A 342 3.35 -21.52 27.34
CA LEU A 342 2.24 -20.65 27.73
C LEU A 342 2.32 -20.30 29.23
N LEU A 343 2.13 -19.02 29.56
CA LEU A 343 2.04 -18.59 30.96
C LEU A 343 0.76 -19.13 31.63
N ILE A 344 -0.40 -18.91 30.99
CA ILE A 344 -1.70 -19.42 31.44
C ILE A 344 -2.21 -20.42 30.38
N PRO A 345 -2.16 -21.74 30.65
CA PRO A 345 -2.47 -22.77 29.66
C PRO A 345 -3.97 -23.10 29.52
N ASP A 346 -4.86 -22.44 30.27
CA ASP A 346 -6.29 -22.73 30.34
C ASP A 346 -6.97 -22.80 28.95
N ASN A 347 -6.56 -21.91 28.03
CA ASN A 347 -7.10 -21.82 26.68
C ASN A 347 -6.20 -22.44 25.61
N ARG A 348 -5.26 -23.33 25.99
CA ARG A 348 -4.28 -23.93 25.05
C ARG A 348 -4.91 -24.47 23.77
N LYS A 349 -5.99 -25.26 23.89
CA LYS A 349 -6.68 -25.85 22.73
C LYS A 349 -7.21 -24.79 21.76
N LEU A 350 -7.68 -23.66 22.28
CA LEU A 350 -8.13 -22.54 21.45
C LEU A 350 -6.93 -21.92 20.73
N PHE A 351 -5.84 -21.63 21.45
CA PHE A 351 -4.65 -21.02 20.87
C PHE A 351 -4.04 -21.87 19.74
N GLU A 352 -3.90 -23.18 19.96
CA GLU A 352 -3.38 -24.12 18.97
C GLU A 352 -4.30 -24.22 17.74
N ALA A 353 -5.63 -24.24 17.93
CA ALA A 353 -6.59 -24.29 16.82
C ALA A 353 -6.55 -23.00 15.97
N GLU A 354 -6.51 -21.84 16.63
CA GLU A 354 -6.43 -20.53 15.98
C GLU A 354 -5.10 -20.33 15.25
N GLU A 355 -4.00 -20.83 15.81
CA GLU A 355 -2.69 -20.86 15.17
C GLU A 355 -2.71 -21.72 13.90
N GLN A 356 -3.27 -22.93 13.96
CA GLN A 356 -3.42 -23.79 12.79
C GLN A 356 -4.28 -23.15 11.70
N ASP A 357 -5.37 -22.47 12.06
CA ASP A 357 -6.22 -21.76 11.10
C ASP A 357 -5.48 -20.61 10.42
N LEU A 358 -4.67 -19.85 11.17
CA LEU A 358 -3.83 -18.79 10.59
C LEU A 358 -2.77 -19.37 9.66
N PHE A 359 -2.14 -20.47 10.06
CA PHE A 359 -1.10 -21.11 9.27
C PHE A 359 -1.67 -21.68 7.97
N LYS A 360 -2.86 -22.29 7.99
CA LYS A 360 -3.56 -22.71 6.76
C LYS A 360 -3.87 -21.54 5.83
N ASP A 361 -4.29 -20.39 6.37
CA ASP A 361 -4.53 -19.18 5.55
C ASP A 361 -3.24 -18.72 4.87
N ILE A 362 -2.13 -18.61 5.62
CA ILE A 362 -0.81 -18.21 5.08
C ILE A 362 -0.27 -19.26 4.09
N GLN A 363 -0.43 -20.54 4.40
CA GLN A 363 0.03 -21.64 3.57
C GLN A 363 -0.67 -21.69 2.21
N SER A 364 -1.92 -21.22 2.14
CA SER A 364 -2.70 -21.11 0.90
C SER A 364 -2.29 -19.94 -0.01
N LEU A 365 -1.43 -19.02 0.46
CA LEU A 365 -1.12 -17.79 -0.29
C LEU A 365 -0.54 -18.05 -1.68
N PRO A 366 0.47 -18.93 -1.88
CA PRO A 366 1.07 -19.15 -3.20
C PRO A 366 0.08 -19.73 -4.20
N ARG A 367 -0.73 -20.71 -3.77
CA ARG A 367 -1.81 -21.28 -4.59
C ARG A 367 -2.79 -20.22 -5.09
N ASN A 368 -3.15 -19.27 -4.22
CA ASN A 368 -4.16 -18.25 -4.51
C ASN A 368 -3.57 -16.96 -5.14
N ALA A 369 -2.25 -16.90 -5.36
CA ALA A 369 -1.55 -15.68 -5.76
C ALA A 369 -2.02 -15.16 -7.13
N ALA A 370 -2.20 -16.07 -8.09
CA ALA A 370 -2.66 -15.74 -9.44
C ALA A 370 -4.04 -15.09 -9.42
N LEU A 371 -4.98 -15.65 -8.65
CA LEU A 371 -6.33 -15.13 -8.47
C LEU A 371 -6.32 -13.74 -7.79
N ARG A 372 -5.46 -13.54 -6.79
CA ARG A 372 -5.32 -12.22 -6.14
C ARG A 372 -4.76 -11.17 -7.09
N LYS A 373 -3.69 -11.48 -7.83
CA LYS A 373 -3.12 -10.57 -8.84
C LYS A 373 -4.14 -10.19 -9.90
N LEU A 374 -4.97 -11.14 -10.33
CA LEU A 374 -6.09 -10.87 -11.23
C LEU A 374 -7.12 -9.91 -10.59
N ASN A 375 -7.53 -10.15 -9.35
CA ASN A 375 -8.46 -9.26 -8.63
C ASN A 375 -7.90 -7.85 -8.44
N ASP A 376 -6.61 -7.72 -8.12
CA ASP A 376 -5.95 -6.42 -7.98
C ASP A 376 -5.86 -5.69 -9.32
N LEU A 377 -5.62 -6.40 -10.43
CA LEU A 377 -5.68 -5.83 -11.78
C LEU A 377 -7.09 -5.35 -12.14
N ILE A 378 -8.15 -6.09 -11.76
CA ILE A 378 -9.55 -5.66 -11.94
C ILE A 378 -9.83 -4.38 -11.16
N LYS A 379 -9.47 -4.35 -9.87
CA LYS A 379 -9.65 -3.17 -9.01
C LYS A 379 -8.94 -1.94 -9.61
N ARG A 380 -7.69 -2.12 -10.05
CA ARG A 380 -6.89 -1.09 -10.71
C ARG A 380 -7.52 -0.60 -12.01
N ALA A 381 -8.01 -1.52 -12.86
CA ALA A 381 -8.66 -1.17 -14.12
C ALA A 381 -9.94 -0.34 -13.91
N ARG A 382 -10.77 -0.69 -12.92
CA ARG A 382 -11.95 0.10 -12.56
C ARG A 382 -11.57 1.50 -12.10
N LEU A 383 -10.58 1.62 -11.20
CA LEU A 383 -10.10 2.92 -10.72
C LEU A 383 -9.52 3.76 -11.87
N ALA A 384 -8.77 3.17 -12.79
CA ALA A 384 -8.22 3.86 -13.97
C ALA A 384 -9.33 4.37 -14.91
N LYS A 385 -10.40 3.61 -15.12
CA LYS A 385 -11.58 4.06 -15.89
C LYS A 385 -12.27 5.24 -15.20
N VAL A 386 -12.52 5.14 -13.90
CA VAL A 386 -13.13 6.24 -13.13
C VAL A 386 -12.27 7.50 -13.21
N HIS A 387 -10.97 7.36 -13.02
CA HIS A 387 -10.01 8.45 -13.16
C HIS A 387 -10.05 9.08 -14.56
N ALA A 388 -10.11 8.28 -15.62
CA ALA A 388 -10.25 8.77 -16.99
C ALA A 388 -11.52 9.60 -17.19
N TYR A 389 -12.65 9.18 -16.63
CA TYR A 389 -13.90 9.95 -16.67
C TYR A 389 -13.81 11.26 -15.89
N ILE A 390 -13.18 11.24 -14.70
CA ILE A 390 -12.97 12.45 -13.89
C ILE A 390 -12.13 13.46 -14.68
N ILE A 391 -10.94 13.07 -15.14
CA ILE A 391 -10.03 13.96 -15.88
C ILE A 391 -10.67 14.49 -17.16
N SER A 392 -11.39 13.64 -17.90
CA SER A 392 -12.08 14.04 -19.12
C SER A 392 -13.22 15.03 -18.85
N SER A 393 -13.98 14.84 -17.77
CA SER A 393 -15.06 15.73 -17.37
C SER A 393 -14.52 17.10 -16.96
N LEU A 394 -13.44 17.12 -16.17
CA LEU A 394 -12.74 18.35 -15.82
C LEU A 394 -12.23 19.07 -17.08
N LYS A 395 -11.61 18.35 -18.02
CA LYS A 395 -11.15 18.92 -19.29
C LYS A 395 -12.29 19.52 -20.11
N LYS A 396 -13.45 18.85 -20.16
CA LYS A 396 -14.64 19.29 -20.92
C LYS A 396 -15.21 20.60 -20.38
N GLU A 397 -15.13 20.83 -19.07
CA GLU A 397 -15.66 22.05 -18.43
C GLU A 397 -14.67 23.22 -18.39
N MET A 398 -13.42 23.02 -18.80
CA MET A 398 -12.41 24.07 -18.82
C MET A 398 -12.58 25.03 -20.00
N PRO A 399 -12.48 26.36 -19.78
CA PRO A 399 -12.55 27.35 -20.85
C PRO A 399 -11.25 27.37 -21.67
N ASN A 400 -11.36 27.67 -22.95
CA ASN A 400 -10.21 27.65 -23.87
C ASN A 400 -9.21 28.81 -23.64
N VAL A 401 -9.68 30.00 -23.25
CA VAL A 401 -8.87 31.23 -23.29
C VAL A 401 -8.78 31.95 -21.94
N PHE A 402 -9.89 32.40 -21.35
CA PHE A 402 -9.89 33.19 -20.12
C PHE A 402 -10.61 32.49 -18.96
N GLY A 403 -10.28 32.86 -17.71
CA GLY A 403 -10.98 32.36 -16.51
C GLY A 403 -10.57 30.97 -16.02
N LYS A 404 -9.50 30.38 -16.56
CA LYS A 404 -9.04 29.01 -16.25
C LYS A 404 -8.82 28.77 -14.76
N GLU A 405 -8.15 29.69 -14.06
CA GLU A 405 -7.87 29.57 -12.62
C GLU A 405 -9.15 29.62 -11.77
N SER A 406 -10.07 30.53 -12.09
CA SER A 406 -11.35 30.61 -11.38
C SER A 406 -12.17 29.35 -11.60
N LYS A 407 -12.25 28.87 -12.84
CA LYS A 407 -13.00 27.66 -13.17
C LYS A 407 -12.37 26.42 -12.55
N LYS A 408 -11.04 26.30 -12.53
CA LYS A 408 -10.34 25.21 -11.83
C LYS A 408 -10.73 25.17 -10.35
N LYS A 409 -10.70 26.30 -9.64
CA LYS A 409 -11.10 26.36 -8.23
C LYS A 409 -12.56 25.93 -8.02
N GLU A 410 -13.46 26.40 -8.88
CA GLU A 410 -14.87 26.01 -8.87
C GLU A 410 -15.03 24.49 -9.06
N LEU A 411 -14.38 23.91 -10.08
CA LEU A 411 -14.45 22.48 -10.38
C LEU A 411 -13.89 21.61 -9.24
N VAL A 412 -12.79 22.03 -8.61
CA VAL A 412 -12.22 21.31 -7.47
C VAL A 412 -13.17 21.36 -6.27
N ASN A 413 -13.76 22.52 -5.99
CA ASN A 413 -14.71 22.66 -4.89
C ASN A 413 -15.99 21.83 -5.11
N ASN A 414 -16.47 21.77 -6.36
CA ASN A 414 -17.68 21.05 -6.75
C ASN A 414 -17.41 19.61 -7.23
N LEU A 415 -16.23 19.05 -6.95
CA LEU A 415 -15.84 17.71 -7.42
C LEU A 415 -16.84 16.61 -7.01
N GLY A 416 -17.52 16.77 -5.86
CA GLY A 416 -18.53 15.82 -5.40
C GLY A 416 -19.74 15.72 -6.33
N GLU A 417 -20.17 16.84 -6.91
CA GLU A 417 -21.26 16.85 -7.89
C GLU A 417 -20.83 16.22 -9.21
N ILE A 418 -19.57 16.45 -9.62
CA ILE A 418 -18.96 15.81 -10.79
C ILE A 418 -18.95 14.29 -10.61
N TYR A 419 -18.59 13.79 -9.42
CA TYR A 419 -18.62 12.35 -9.12
C TYR A 419 -20.04 11.79 -9.26
N GLN A 420 -21.04 12.42 -8.64
CA GLN A 420 -22.44 11.98 -8.74
C GLN A 420 -23.00 12.02 -10.17
N LYS A 421 -22.49 12.92 -11.00
CA LYS A 421 -22.85 12.99 -12.42
C LYS A 421 -22.24 11.81 -13.18
N ILE A 422 -20.93 11.56 -13.01
CA ILE A 422 -20.23 10.42 -13.62
C ILE A 422 -20.87 9.10 -13.18
N GLU A 423 -21.19 8.97 -11.90
CA GLU A 423 -21.85 7.80 -11.30
C GLU A 423 -23.15 7.45 -12.05
N ARG A 424 -24.01 8.46 -12.26
CA ARG A 424 -25.30 8.31 -12.96
C ARG A 424 -25.15 8.08 -14.46
N GLU A 425 -24.28 8.85 -15.12
CA GLU A 425 -24.10 8.79 -16.58
C GLU A 425 -23.47 7.47 -17.02
N HIS A 426 -22.53 6.93 -16.24
CA HIS A 426 -21.76 5.74 -16.58
C HIS A 426 -22.11 4.49 -15.76
N GLN A 427 -23.08 4.58 -14.85
CA GLN A 427 -23.55 3.47 -14.00
C GLN A 427 -22.41 2.80 -13.21
N ILE A 428 -21.54 3.63 -12.62
CA ILE A 428 -20.40 3.18 -11.83
C ILE A 428 -20.78 3.16 -10.36
N SER A 429 -20.24 2.22 -9.58
CA SER A 429 -20.44 2.20 -8.13
C SER A 429 -19.70 3.36 -7.46
N SER A 430 -20.32 4.05 -6.51
CA SER A 430 -19.64 5.04 -5.66
C SER A 430 -18.39 4.51 -4.96
N GLY A 431 -18.30 3.20 -4.71
CA GLY A 431 -17.13 2.55 -4.12
C GLY A 431 -15.89 2.50 -5.03
N ASP A 432 -16.04 2.63 -6.35
CA ASP A 432 -14.92 2.66 -7.29
C ASP A 432 -14.27 4.05 -7.38
N PHE A 433 -14.86 5.08 -6.77
CA PHE A 433 -14.34 6.44 -6.78
C PHE A 433 -13.22 6.64 -5.75
N PRO A 434 -12.14 7.34 -6.13
CA PRO A 434 -11.10 7.73 -5.18
C PRO A 434 -11.62 8.70 -4.12
N SER A 435 -10.91 8.80 -3.00
CA SER A 435 -11.25 9.75 -1.93
C SER A 435 -11.40 11.17 -2.47
N LEU A 436 -12.58 11.78 -2.24
CA LEU A 436 -12.89 13.13 -2.70
C LEU A 436 -11.83 14.13 -2.23
N ARG A 437 -11.50 14.11 -0.93
CA ARG A 437 -10.53 15.06 -0.33
C ARG A 437 -9.14 14.89 -0.93
N LYS A 438 -8.65 13.65 -1.04
CA LYS A 438 -7.33 13.33 -1.61
C LYS A 438 -7.26 13.82 -3.07
N MET A 439 -8.31 13.60 -3.85
CA MET A 439 -8.36 14.10 -5.23
C MET A 439 -8.43 15.61 -5.32
N GLN A 440 -9.18 16.29 -4.44
CA GLN A 440 -9.21 17.75 -4.39
C GLN A 440 -7.82 18.34 -4.12
N GLU A 441 -7.09 17.79 -3.15
CA GLU A 441 -5.73 18.22 -2.82
C GLU A 441 -4.77 18.01 -4.00
N LEU A 442 -4.78 16.83 -4.63
CA LEU A 442 -3.94 16.53 -5.78
C LEU A 442 -4.24 17.44 -6.97
N LEU A 443 -5.53 17.65 -7.29
CA LEU A 443 -5.97 18.48 -8.40
C LEU A 443 -5.59 19.97 -8.26
N GLN A 444 -5.40 20.47 -7.03
CA GLN A 444 -4.95 21.86 -6.82
C GLN A 444 -3.58 22.13 -7.45
N THR A 445 -2.68 21.13 -7.44
CA THR A 445 -1.33 21.27 -7.99
C THR A 445 -1.25 21.06 -9.51
N GLN A 446 -2.35 20.62 -10.12
CA GLN A 446 -2.38 20.16 -11.50
C GLN A 446 -2.83 21.24 -12.50
N ASP A 447 -2.33 21.18 -13.72
CA ASP A 447 -2.73 22.08 -14.80
C ASP A 447 -3.81 21.42 -15.67
N PHE A 448 -5.05 21.85 -15.49
CA PHE A 448 -6.21 21.28 -16.18
C PHE A 448 -6.18 21.54 -17.70
N SER A 449 -5.40 22.52 -18.16
CA SER A 449 -5.26 22.74 -19.61
C SER A 449 -4.56 21.58 -20.31
N LYS A 450 -3.68 20.86 -19.60
CA LYS A 450 -2.93 19.69 -20.08
C LYS A 450 -3.72 18.38 -20.01
N PHE A 451 -4.90 18.39 -19.40
CA PHE A 451 -5.77 17.23 -19.35
C PHE A 451 -6.27 16.87 -20.75
N GLN A 452 -6.48 15.57 -20.94
CA GLN A 452 -6.89 15.00 -22.22
C GLN A 452 -8.41 14.89 -22.30
N ALA A 453 -8.94 15.06 -23.50
CA ALA A 453 -10.35 14.79 -23.77
C ALA A 453 -10.62 13.28 -23.75
N LEU A 454 -11.88 12.91 -23.55
CA LEU A 454 -12.28 11.51 -23.52
C LEU A 454 -11.93 10.81 -24.85
N LYS A 455 -11.22 9.69 -24.76
CA LYS A 455 -10.93 8.76 -25.84
C LYS A 455 -11.70 7.44 -25.65
N PRO A 456 -12.88 7.29 -26.28
CA PRO A 456 -13.72 6.09 -26.12
C PRO A 456 -12.98 4.79 -26.42
N LYS A 457 -12.16 4.76 -27.47
CA LYS A 457 -11.40 3.56 -27.87
C LYS A 457 -10.53 2.95 -26.76
N LEU A 458 -9.92 3.79 -25.91
CA LEU A 458 -9.10 3.30 -24.79
C LEU A 458 -9.98 2.70 -23.68
N LEU A 459 -11.15 3.28 -23.44
CA LEU A 459 -12.12 2.74 -22.48
C LEU A 459 -12.72 1.44 -22.99
N ASP A 460 -13.13 1.38 -24.26
CA ASP A 460 -13.66 0.18 -24.91
C ASP A 460 -12.65 -0.98 -24.83
N THR A 461 -11.36 -0.68 -24.94
CA THR A 461 -10.28 -1.69 -24.82
C THR A 461 -10.20 -2.26 -23.41
N VAL A 462 -10.33 -1.42 -22.38
CA VAL A 462 -10.36 -1.87 -20.98
C VAL A 462 -11.68 -2.58 -20.64
N ASP A 463 -12.80 -2.15 -21.23
CA ASP A 463 -14.09 -2.83 -21.08
C ASP A 463 -14.08 -4.23 -21.69
N ASP A 464 -13.51 -4.38 -22.88
CA ASP A 464 -13.28 -5.68 -23.52
C ASP A 464 -12.36 -6.57 -22.67
N MET A 465 -11.29 -6.00 -22.10
CA MET A 465 -10.41 -6.71 -21.18
C MET A 465 -11.18 -7.26 -19.97
N LEU A 466 -11.97 -6.41 -19.31
CA LEU A 466 -12.75 -6.78 -18.12
C LEU A 466 -13.85 -7.81 -18.43
N ALA A 467 -14.51 -7.70 -19.59
CA ALA A 467 -15.64 -8.54 -19.95
C ALA A 467 -15.21 -9.90 -20.53
N ASN A 468 -14.18 -9.92 -21.39
CA ASN A 468 -13.84 -11.08 -22.21
C ASN A 468 -12.50 -11.72 -21.82
N ASP A 469 -11.43 -10.92 -21.70
CA ASP A 469 -10.08 -11.45 -21.48
C ASP A 469 -9.93 -12.03 -20.07
N ILE A 470 -10.48 -11.34 -19.06
CA ILE A 470 -10.48 -11.80 -17.67
C ILE A 470 -11.26 -13.10 -17.49
N ALA A 471 -12.39 -13.27 -18.18
CA ALA A 471 -13.15 -14.52 -18.13
C ALA A 471 -12.32 -15.71 -18.64
N ARG A 472 -11.48 -15.51 -19.66
CA ARG A 472 -10.56 -16.54 -20.17
C ARG A 472 -9.43 -16.84 -19.18
N LEU A 473 -8.82 -15.80 -18.61
CA LEU A 473 -7.79 -15.96 -17.58
C LEU A 473 -8.33 -16.70 -16.35
N MET A 474 -9.58 -16.47 -15.94
CA MET A 474 -10.21 -17.21 -14.84
C MET A 474 -10.28 -18.72 -15.10
N VAL A 475 -10.47 -19.14 -16.35
CA VAL A 475 -10.42 -20.57 -16.71
C VAL A 475 -9.01 -21.10 -16.56
N MET A 476 -8.00 -20.34 -16.99
CA MET A 476 -6.59 -20.71 -16.85
C MET A 476 -6.15 -20.77 -15.38
N VAL A 477 -6.57 -19.81 -14.55
CA VAL A 477 -6.30 -19.81 -13.10
C VAL A 477 -6.80 -21.09 -12.47
N ARG A 478 -8.04 -21.50 -12.77
CA ARG A 478 -8.60 -22.76 -12.24
C ARG A 478 -7.84 -23.98 -12.73
N GLN A 479 -7.40 -23.99 -13.98
CA GLN A 479 -6.56 -25.07 -14.53
C GLN A 479 -5.20 -25.13 -13.84
N GLU A 480 -4.50 -23.99 -13.68
CA GLU A 480 -3.22 -23.90 -12.99
C GLU A 480 -3.34 -24.31 -11.51
N GLU A 481 -4.38 -23.87 -10.81
CA GLU A 481 -4.68 -24.27 -9.42
C GLU A 481 -4.93 -25.78 -9.27
N SER A 482 -5.49 -26.44 -10.29
CA SER A 482 -5.72 -27.89 -10.30
C SER A 482 -4.48 -28.71 -10.67
N LEU A 483 -3.59 -28.16 -11.50
CA LEU A 483 -2.35 -28.79 -11.94
C LEU A 483 -1.21 -28.61 -10.92
N MET A 484 -1.26 -27.57 -10.08
CA MET A 484 -0.25 -27.26 -9.06
C MET A 484 -0.80 -27.29 -7.61
N PRO A 485 -1.41 -28.40 -7.14
CA PRO A 485 -2.01 -28.47 -5.80
C PRO A 485 -0.98 -28.37 -4.65
N SER A 486 0.32 -28.46 -4.94
CA SER A 486 1.41 -28.54 -3.95
C SER A 486 2.20 -27.23 -3.73
N GLN A 487 1.78 -26.11 -4.36
CA GLN A 487 2.32 -24.76 -4.07
C GLN A 487 1.76 -24.21 -2.75
N ALA A 488 2.10 -24.92 -1.67
CA ALA A 488 1.86 -24.52 -0.30
C ALA A 488 3.18 -24.03 0.31
N VAL A 489 3.09 -23.16 1.31
CA VAL A 489 4.24 -22.85 2.18
C VAL A 489 4.69 -24.13 2.89
N LYS A 490 6.00 -24.38 2.93
CA LYS A 490 6.64 -25.57 3.54
C LYS A 490 7.74 -25.13 4.50
N GLY A 491 8.08 -25.98 5.47
CA GLY A 491 9.12 -25.70 6.45
C GLY A 491 8.64 -24.79 7.58
N GLY A 492 9.49 -24.62 8.59
CA GLY A 492 9.21 -23.78 9.75
C GLY A 492 7.96 -24.26 10.49
N ALA A 493 7.18 -23.29 11.03
CA ALA A 493 6.01 -23.59 11.85
C ALA A 493 4.87 -24.30 11.08
N PHE A 494 5.01 -24.48 9.77
CA PHE A 494 4.02 -25.13 8.91
C PHE A 494 4.19 -26.66 8.81
N ASP A 495 5.31 -27.23 9.27
CA ASP A 495 5.62 -28.66 9.10
C ASP A 495 4.70 -29.60 9.92
N GLY A 496 3.87 -29.07 10.83
CA GLY A 496 2.82 -29.80 11.55
C GLY A 496 1.40 -29.59 11.03
N THR A 497 1.19 -28.64 10.11
CA THR A 497 -0.14 -28.40 9.52
C THR A 497 -0.41 -29.43 8.44
N ILE A 498 -1.06 -30.54 8.80
CA ILE A 498 -1.53 -31.53 7.81
C ILE A 498 -2.50 -30.81 6.87
N PHE A 499 -2.10 -30.65 5.61
CA PHE A 499 -2.99 -30.21 4.53
C PHE A 499 -3.99 -31.35 4.26
N GLN A 500 -4.98 -31.50 5.14
CA GLN A 500 -6.18 -32.27 4.80
C GLN A 500 -6.95 -31.41 3.82
N GLY A 501 -6.73 -31.66 2.53
CA GLY A 501 -7.61 -31.14 1.50
C GLY A 501 -9.06 -31.60 1.77
N PRO A 502 -10.06 -30.86 1.25
CA PRO A 502 -11.45 -31.29 1.34
C PRO A 502 -11.68 -32.67 0.71
#